data_AF-A0A3E2DD71-F1
#
_entry.id   AF-A0A3E2DD71-F1
#
_cell.length_a   1.000
_cell.length_b   1.000
_cell.length_c   1.000
_cell.angle_alpha   90.00
_cell.angle_beta   90.00
_cell.angle_gamma   90.00
#
_symmetry.space_group_name_H-M   'P 1'
#
loop_
_entity.id
_entity.type
_entity.pdbx_description
1 polymer ?
#
loop_
_entity_poly.entity_id
_entity_poly.type
_entity_poly.pdbx_seq_one_letter_code
_entity_poly.pdbx_strand_id
1 'polypeptide(L)' 'MAEPPRWATIGFDGDGNEIELVFVTLENNAILIIHANRLTKGFLQEIRDAR' A
#
# COMPACT_ATOMS: atom_id res chain seq x y z
N MET A 1 -17.62 8.69 14.71
CA MET A 1 -16.27 9.01 14.19
C MET A 1 -16.27 8.73 12.70
N ALA A 2 -15.79 9.66 11.88
CA ALA A 2 -15.61 9.40 10.45
C ALA A 2 -14.45 8.42 10.26
N GLU A 3 -14.54 7.57 9.24
CA GLU A 3 -13.47 6.64 8.90
C GLU A 3 -12.24 7.42 8.41
N PRO A 4 -11.02 7.12 8.89
CA PRO A 4 -9.84 7.85 8.47
C PRO A 4 -9.56 7.60 6.98
N PRO A 5 -9.13 8.64 6.22
CA PRO A 5 -8.76 8.47 4.83
C PRO A 5 -7.61 7.48 4.71
N ARG A 6 -7.73 6.57 3.73
CA ARG A 6 -6.71 5.57 3.40
C ARG A 6 -5.95 6.03 2.17
N TRP A 7 -4.64 5.84 2.20
CA TRP A 7 -3.76 6.14 1.08
C TRP A 7 -3.08 4.87 0.60
N ALA A 8 -2.97 4.71 -0.72
CA ALA A 8 -2.19 3.66 -1.36
C ALA A 8 -0.95 4.27 -2.02
N THR A 9 0.20 3.60 -1.92
CA THR A 9 1.40 3.98 -2.66
C THR A 9 2.17 2.75 -3.12
N ILE A 10 2.92 2.92 -4.21
CA ILE A 10 3.83 1.91 -4.76
C ILE A 10 5.26 2.42 -4.56
N GLY A 11 6.11 1.57 -3.97
CA GLY A 11 7.51 1.88 -3.72
C GLY A 11 8.38 0.63 -3.77
N PHE A 12 9.55 0.69 -3.15
CA PHE A 12 10.49 -0.42 -3.05
C PHE A 12 10.77 -0.77 -1.59
N ASP A 13 10.92 -2.06 -1.28
CA ASP A 13 11.44 -2.51 0.02
C ASP A 13 12.96 -2.35 0.11
N GLY A 14 13.54 -2.69 1.27
CA GLY A 14 14.98 -2.59 1.51
C GLY A 14 15.85 -3.47 0.61
N ASP A 15 15.25 -4.48 -0.02
CA ASP A 15 15.90 -5.38 -0.98
C ASP A 15 15.67 -4.95 -2.44
N GLY A 16 14.96 -3.83 -2.67
CA GLY A 16 14.64 -3.31 -3.99
C GLY A 16 13.47 -4.00 -4.68
N ASN A 17 12.65 -4.78 -3.98
CA ASN A 17 11.43 -5.35 -4.55
C ASN A 17 10.31 -4.30 -4.54
N GLU A 18 9.54 -4.22 -5.62
CA GLU A 18 8.35 -3.38 -5.66
C GLU A 18 7.33 -3.85 -4.61
N ILE A 19 6.77 -2.89 -3.86
CA ILE A 19 5.74 -3.12 -2.84
C ILE A 19 4.60 -2.12 -2.97
N GLU A 20 3.39 -2.57 -2.71
CA GLU A 20 2.21 -1.74 -2.47
C GLU A 20 1.98 -1.62 -0.97
N LEU A 21 1.71 -0.40 -0.50
CA LEU A 21 1.37 -0.10 0.88
C LEU A 21 0.03 0.65 0.90
N VAL A 22 -0.95 0.18 1.69
CA VAL A 22 -2.05 1.03 2.17
C VAL A 22 -1.89 1.32 3.64
N PHE A 23 -2.04 2.60 3.96
CA PHE A 23 -1.83 3.12 5.29
C PHE A 23 -2.85 4.21 5.62
N VAL A 24 -2.93 4.52 6.92
CA VAL A 24 -3.62 5.70 7.44
C VAL A 24 -2.63 6.56 8.23
N THR A 25 -2.91 7.85 8.28
CA THR A 25 -2.20 8.84 9.06
C THR A 25 -3.02 9.06 10.32
N LEU A 26 -2.39 8.86 11.47
CA LEU A 26 -3.00 9.06 12.78
C LEU A 26 -2.93 10.53 13.20
N GLU A 27 -3.65 10.91 14.26
CA GLU A 27 -3.76 12.31 14.72
C GLU A 27 -2.41 12.96 15.08
N ASN A 28 -1.39 12.15 15.40
CA ASN A 28 -0.03 12.59 15.70
C ASN A 28 0.94 12.49 14.50
N ASN A 29 0.42 12.40 13.27
CA ASN A 29 1.17 12.13 12.04
C ASN A 29 1.90 10.78 12.01
N ALA A 30 1.63 9.87 12.95
CA ALA A 30 2.15 8.51 12.85
C ALA A 30 1.47 7.77 11.70
N ILE A 31 2.23 6.89 11.04
CA ILE A 31 1.74 6.06 9.95
C ILE A 31 1.40 4.68 10.48
N LEU A 32 0.15 4.24 10.29
CA LEU A 32 -0.26 2.87 10.51
C LEU A 32 -0.40 2.18 9.15
N ILE A 33 0.48 1.21 8.89
CA ILE A 33 0.39 0.34 7.72
C ILE A 33 -0.76 -0.65 7.96
N ILE A 34 -1.74 -0.66 7.05
CA ILE A 34 -2.88 -1.59 7.08
C ILE A 34 -2.53 -2.87 6.32
N HIS A 35 -1.84 -2.75 5.18
CA HIS A 35 -1.28 -3.87 4.44
C HIS A 35 -0.01 -3.46 3.70
N ALA A 36 0.84 -4.45 3.45
CA ALA A 36 2.04 -4.34 2.64
C ALA A 36 2.14 -5.59 1.77
N ASN A 37 2.04 -5.43 0.45
CA ASN A 37 2.08 -6.55 -0.49
C ASN A 37 3.28 -6.39 -1.42
N ARG A 38 4.02 -7.47 -1.65
CA ARG A 38 5.02 -7.51 -2.73
C ARG A 38 4.30 -7.51 -4.07
N LEU A 39 4.68 -6.57 -4.93
CA LEU A 39 4.18 -6.47 -6.29
C LEU A 39 4.90 -7.51 -7.14
N THR A 40 4.39 -8.75 -7.08
CA THR A 40 4.82 -9.79 -8.01
C THR A 40 4.23 -9.53 -9.39
N LYS A 41 4.83 -10.13 -10.43
CA LYS A 41 4.31 -10.04 -11.80
C LYS A 41 2.84 -10.48 -11.91
N GLY A 42 2.43 -11.48 -11.12
CA GLY A 42 1.04 -11.96 -11.07
C GLY A 42 0.10 -10.92 -10.47
N PHE A 43 0.49 -10.31 -9.35
CA PHE A 43 -0.33 -9.28 -8.70
C PHE A 43 -0.48 -8.01 -9.54
N LEU A 44 0.58 -7.59 -10.25
CA LEU A 44 0.49 -6.47 -11.21
C LEU A 44 -0.47 -6.79 -12.37
N GLN A 45 -0.55 -8.04 -12.80
CA GLN A 45 -1.50 -8.48 -13.82
C GLN A 45 -2.93 -8.46 -13.27
N GLU A 46 -3.15 -8.96 -12.05
CA GLU A 46 -4.45 -8.91 -11.37
C GLU A 46 -4.97 -7.47 -11.21
N ILE A 47 -4.11 -6.52 -10.82
CA ILE A 47 -4.48 -5.09 -10.76
C ILE A 47 -4.88 -4.55 -12.13
N ARG A 48 -4.14 -4.91 -13.20
CA ARG A 48 -4.46 -4.48 -14.56
C ARG A 48 -5.79 -5.05 -15.04
N ASP A 49 -6.08 -6.30 -14.70
CA ASP A 49 -7.31 -6.98 -15.11
C ASP A 49 -8.54 -6.50 -14.31
N ALA A 50 -8.33 -5.99 -13.09
CA ALA A 50 -9.39 -5.43 -12.25
C ALA A 50 -9.79 -3.99 -12.61
N ARG A 51 -9.07 -3.34 -13.53
CA ARG A 51 -9.28 -1.95 -13.95
C ARG A 51 -10.04 -1.84 -15.26
#